data_AF-A0A399WQ38-F1
#
_entry.id   AF-A0A399WQ38-F1
#
_cell.length_a   1.000
_cell.length_b   1.000
_cell.length_c   1.000
_cell.angle_alpha   90.00
_cell.angle_beta   90.00
_cell.angle_gamma   90.00
#
_symmetry.space_group_name_H-M   'P 1'
#
loop_
_entity.id
_entity.type
_entity.pdbx_description
1 polymer ?
#
loop_
_entity_poly.entity_id
_entity_poly.type
_entity_poly.pdbx_seq_one_letter_code
_entity_poly.pdbx_strand_id
1 'polypeptide(L)'
;MEVAFTQTLSFDADTFEYETVDSQNGNASIIRFPVDPKSVSPGDIVVVVKKEDIFFHGMIGKIENDYAYASDPKGSLLPAGVQ
;
A
#
# COMPACT_ATOMS: atom_id res chain seq x y z
N MET A 1 24.78 3.61 14.47
CA MET A 1 23.47 2.97 14.34
C MET A 1 22.64 3.91 13.48
N GLU A 2 22.25 3.46 12.29
CA GLU A 2 21.36 4.22 11.43
C GLU A 2 19.93 4.04 11.95
N VAL A 3 19.21 5.15 12.11
CA VAL A 3 17.81 5.16 12.54
C VAL A 3 17.04 5.82 11.41
N ALA A 4 16.18 5.05 10.77
CA ALA A 4 15.20 5.57 9.83
C ALA A 4 13.87 5.73 10.56
N PHE A 5 13.26 6.90 10.42
CA PHE A 5 11.88 7.10 10.86
C PHE A 5 10.95 6.50 9.81
N THR A 6 10.01 5.69 10.26
CA THR A 6 8.96 5.08 9.44
C THR A 6 7.61 5.51 10.00
N GLN A 7 6.66 5.79 9.13
CA GLN A 7 5.28 6.04 9.50
C GLN A 7 4.35 4.96 8.95
N THR A 8 3.15 4.90 9.50
CA THR A 8 2.07 4.05 9.00
C THR A 8 0.96 4.92 8.42
N LEU A 9 0.65 4.70 7.15
CA LEU A 9 -0.52 5.26 6.48
C LEU A 9 -1.65 4.24 6.59
N SER A 10 -2.79 4.65 7.13
CA SER A 10 -3.97 3.80 7.28
C SER A 10 -5.10 4.28 6.39
N PHE A 11 -5.70 3.38 5.63
CA PHE A 11 -6.83 3.67 4.74
C PHE A 11 -8.01 2.72 5.01
N ASP A 12 -9.22 3.20 4.75
CA ASP A 12 -10.43 2.38 4.78
C ASP A 12 -10.60 1.63 3.45
N ALA A 13 -10.76 0.31 3.50
CA ALA A 13 -10.85 -0.55 2.33
C ALA A 13 -12.06 -0.26 1.42
N ASP A 14 -13.11 0.39 1.95
CA ASP A 14 -14.31 0.71 1.17
C ASP A 14 -14.15 2.02 0.37
N THR A 15 -13.16 2.86 0.68
CA THR A 15 -12.94 4.16 0.03
C THR A 15 -11.53 4.35 -0.53
N PHE A 16 -10.62 3.42 -0.28
CA PHE A 16 -9.25 3.54 -0.72
C PHE A 16 -9.12 3.23 -2.21
N GLU A 17 -8.76 4.26 -2.98
CA GLU A 17 -8.49 4.15 -4.42
C GLU A 17 -7.06 3.70 -4.67
N TYR A 18 -6.89 2.66 -5.48
CA TYR A 18 -5.58 2.14 -5.85
C TYR A 18 -5.62 1.44 -7.20
N GLU A 19 -4.45 1.34 -7.81
CA GLU A 19 -4.26 0.55 -9.02
C GLU A 19 -3.44 -0.69 -8.72
N THR A 20 -3.90 -1.84 -9.20
CA THR A 20 -3.13 -3.09 -9.13
C THR A 20 -1.97 -3.05 -10.11
N VAL A 21 -0.75 -3.17 -9.60
CA VAL A 21 0.48 -3.27 -10.40
C VAL A 21 0.86 -4.73 -10.61
N ASP A 22 0.68 -5.57 -9.58
CA ASP A 22 0.87 -7.02 -9.65
C ASP A 22 -0.20 -7.72 -8.80
N SER A 23 -0.50 -8.97 -9.13
CA SER A 23 -1.51 -9.75 -8.42
C SER A 23 -1.14 -11.22 -8.27
N GLN A 24 -1.59 -11.83 -7.19
CA GLN A 24 -1.48 -13.26 -6.92
C GLN A 24 -2.82 -13.80 -6.42
N ASN A 25 -3.27 -14.92 -6.98
CA ASN A 25 -4.52 -15.60 -6.60
C ASN A 25 -5.78 -14.69 -6.63
N GLY A 26 -5.80 -13.68 -7.51
CA GLY A 26 -6.90 -12.74 -7.63
C GLY A 26 -6.83 -11.53 -6.68
N ASN A 27 -5.78 -11.44 -5.85
CA ASN A 27 -5.56 -10.32 -4.94
C ASN A 27 -4.37 -9.46 -5.39
N ALA A 28 -4.43 -8.16 -5.16
CA ALA A 28 -3.35 -7.23 -5.49
C ALA A 28 -2.14 -7.45 -4.57
N SER A 29 -1.03 -7.95 -5.09
CA SER A 29 0.23 -8.15 -4.36
C SER A 29 1.10 -6.89 -4.34
N ILE A 30 0.96 -6.06 -5.38
CA ILE A 30 1.58 -4.74 -5.46
C ILE A 30 0.51 -3.76 -5.92
N ILE A 31 0.36 -2.68 -5.18
CA ILE A 31 -0.54 -1.58 -5.50
C ILE A 31 0.25 -0.30 -5.75
N ARG A 32 -0.34 0.63 -6.51
CA ARG A 32 0.09 2.02 -6.54
C ARG A 32 -1.06 2.96 -6.25
N PHE A 33 -0.77 4.07 -5.60
CA PHE A 33 -1.75 5.09 -5.25
C PHE A 33 -1.08 6.47 -5.20
N PRO A 34 -1.82 7.55 -5.49
CA PRO A 34 -1.26 8.90 -5.49
C PRO A 34 -0.86 9.34 -4.09
N VAL A 35 0.27 10.05 -3.99
CA VAL A 35 0.82 10.58 -2.74
C VAL A 35 1.47 11.94 -2.97
N ASP A 36 1.59 12.76 -1.92
CA ASP A 36 2.58 13.85 -1.93
C ASP A 36 3.96 13.24 -1.58
N PRO A 37 4.96 13.29 -2.49
CA PRO A 37 6.29 12.72 -2.24
C PRO A 37 7.03 13.34 -1.04
N LYS A 38 6.58 14.48 -0.52
CA LYS A 38 7.15 15.11 0.68
C LYS A 38 6.58 14.54 1.98
N SER A 39 5.48 13.79 1.89
CA SER A 39 4.72 13.29 3.04
C SER A 39 4.95 11.81 3.34
N VAL A 40 5.63 11.09 2.44
CA VAL A 40 5.89 9.65 2.55
C VAL A 40 7.30 9.32 2.06
N SER A 41 7.84 8.21 2.55
CA SER A 41 9.17 7.71 2.21
C SER A 41 9.13 6.22 1.87
N PRO A 42 10.05 5.72 1.03
CA PRO A 42 10.31 4.28 0.96
C PRO A 42 10.63 3.74 2.37
N GLY A 43 10.01 2.62 2.75
CA GLY A 43 10.07 2.06 4.09
C GLY A 43 8.86 2.40 4.97
N ASP A 44 8.00 3.36 4.58
CA ASP A 44 6.72 3.57 5.24
C ASP A 44 5.77 2.39 5.01
N ILE A 45 4.87 2.17 5.96
CA ILE A 45 3.91 1.07 5.93
C ILE A 45 2.54 1.59 5.49
N VAL A 46 1.88 0.83 4.63
CA VAL A 46 0.51 1.03 4.20
C VAL A 46 -0.34 -0.07 4.80
N VAL A 47 -1.34 0.32 5.57
CA VAL A 47 -2.33 -0.59 6.14
C VAL A 47 -3.69 -0.21 5.58
N VAL A 48 -4.35 -1.15 4.91
CA VAL A 48 -5.75 -0.98 4.48
C VAL A 48 -6.61 -1.85 5.38
N VAL A 49 -7.57 -1.23 6.05
CA VAL A 49 -8.40 -1.89 7.05
C VAL A 49 -9.88 -1.83 6.68
N LYS A 50 -10.62 -2.85 7.09
CA LYS A 50 -12.09 -2.84 7.05
C LYS A 50 -12.59 -3.35 8.39
N LYS A 51 -13.18 -2.45 9.18
CA LYS A 51 -13.56 -2.73 10.58
C LYS A 51 -12.34 -3.19 11.40
N GLU A 52 -12.30 -4.46 11.79
CA GLU A 52 -11.26 -5.06 12.63
C GLU A 52 -10.24 -5.86 11.80
N ASP A 53 -10.49 -6.02 10.50
CA ASP A 53 -9.69 -6.84 9.61
C ASP A 53 -8.70 -6.01 8.80
N ILE A 54 -7.49 -6.54 8.62
CA ILE A 54 -6.45 -5.97 7.76
C ILE A 54 -6.58 -6.62 6.37
N PHE A 55 -6.81 -5.79 5.36
CA PHE A 55 -6.94 -6.21 3.96
C PHE A 55 -5.62 -6.08 3.20
N PHE A 56 -4.72 -5.22 3.67
CA PHE A 56 -3.40 -5.04 3.09
C PHE A 56 -2.44 -4.55 4.16
N HIS A 57 -1.25 -5.14 4.23
CA HIS A 57 -0.18 -4.66 5.09
C HIS A 57 1.13 -4.70 4.32
N GLY A 58 1.39 -3.62 3.57
CA GLY A 58 2.51 -3.54 2.66
C GLY A 58 3.46 -2.40 2.99
N MET A 59 4.70 -2.53 2.52
CA MET A 59 5.70 -1.48 2.64
C MET A 59 5.81 -0.72 1.32
N ILE A 60 5.94 0.60 1.38
CA ILE A 60 6.29 1.45 0.24
C ILE A 60 7.73 1.12 -0.16
N GLY A 61 7.90 0.50 -1.33
CA GLY A 61 9.23 0.16 -1.87
C GLY A 61 9.83 1.28 -2.71
N LYS A 62 8.98 2.09 -3.35
CA LYS A 62 9.40 3.24 -4.16
C LYS A 62 8.31 4.28 -4.29
N ILE A 63 8.72 5.50 -4.62
CA ILE A 63 7.85 6.63 -5.00
C ILE A 63 8.33 7.11 -6.37
N GLU A 64 7.42 7.23 -7.33
CA GLU A 64 7.74 7.61 -8.70
C GLU A 64 6.55 8.35 -9.34
N ASN A 65 6.80 9.52 -9.93
CA ASN A 65 5.77 10.36 -10.57
C ASN A 65 4.55 10.65 -9.66
N ASP A 66 4.78 10.98 -8.39
CA ASP A 66 3.74 11.22 -7.38
C ASP A 66 2.88 10.00 -7.02
N TYR A 67 3.34 8.78 -7.33
CA TYR A 67 2.73 7.52 -6.88
C TYR A 67 3.65 6.76 -5.93
N ALA A 68 3.08 6.27 -4.83
CA ALA A 68 3.72 5.28 -3.97
C ALA A 68 3.42 3.87 -4.49
N TYR A 69 4.40 2.97 -4.42
CA TYR A 69 4.25 1.57 -4.76
C TYR A 69 4.44 0.74 -3.50
N ALA A 70 3.37 0.10 -3.03
CA ALA A 70 3.38 -0.72 -1.83
C ALA A 70 3.19 -2.19 -2.17
N SER A 71 3.88 -3.08 -1.44
CA SER A 71 3.83 -4.52 -1.69
C SER A 71 3.45 -5.32 -0.46
N ASP A 72 2.47 -6.20 -0.63
CA ASP A 72 2.06 -7.23 0.33
C ASP A 72 1.93 -8.58 -0.42
N PRO A 73 3.05 -9.27 -0.68
CA PRO A 73 3.09 -10.39 -1.61
C PRO A 73 2.40 -11.66 -1.10
N LYS A 74 2.00 -11.73 0.17
CA LYS A 74 1.45 -12.96 0.78
C LYS A 74 0.23 -12.76 1.68
N GLY A 75 -0.08 -11.53 2.09
CA GLY A 75 -1.16 -11.23 3.05
C GLY A 75 -2.34 -10.47 2.44
N SER A 76 -2.21 -9.96 1.21
CA SER A 76 -3.22 -9.09 0.63
C SER A 76 -4.54 -9.81 0.37
N LEU A 77 -5.62 -9.15 0.80
CA LEU A 77 -7.02 -9.47 0.52
C LEU A 77 -7.67 -8.40 -0.38
N LEU A 78 -6.91 -7.40 -0.83
CA LEU A 78 -7.38 -6.40 -1.78
C LEU A 78 -7.65 -7.05 -3.13
N PRO A 79 -8.81 -6.83 -3.77
CA PRO A 79 -9.11 -7.40 -5.07
C PRO A 79 -8.14 -6.87 -6.13
N ALA A 80 -7.72 -7.75 -7.05
CA ALA A 80 -6.99 -7.33 -8.24
C ALA A 80 -7.92 -6.57 -9.20
N GLY A 81 -7.55 -5.35 -9.57
CA GLY A 81 -8.34 -4.47 -10.42
C GLY A 81 -7.94 -2.99 -10.29
N VAL A 82 -8.72 -2.13 -10.96
CA VAL A 82 -8.74 -0.69 -10.70
C VAL A 82 -9.92 -0.45 -9.76
N GLN A 83 -9.67 0.14 -8.59
CA GLN A 83 -10.70 0.51 -7.61
C GLN A 83 -10.79 2.02 -7.49
#